data_AF-A0A261UCN9-F1
#
_entry.id   AF-A0A261UCN9-F1
#
_cell.length_a   1.000
_cell.length_b   1.000
_cell.length_c   1.000
_cell.angle_alpha   90.00
_cell.angle_beta   90.00
_cell.angle_gamma   90.00
#
_symmetry.space_group_name_H-M   'P 1'
#
loop_
_entity.id
_entity.type
_entity.pdbx_description
1 polymer ?
#
loop_
_entity_poly.entity_id
_entity_poly.type
_entity_poly.pdbx_seq_one_letter_code
_entity_poly.pdbx_strand_id
1 'polypeptide(L)'
;MTPPMAERPAKIQRDWVSKTIAGTVLGLALALAAGGAVMRLSSAAPMIAAQFAMWIVPPVWMGVLSLCYLFRNGLRTWLWLGAATLLAYALLYAPDVVRHVTCVRCLDALTWPAT
;
A
#
# COMPACT_ATOMS: atom_id res chain seq x y z
N MET A 1 13.13 -57.25 10.44
CA MET A 1 11.91 -56.41 10.32
C MET A 1 12.17 -55.12 11.08
N THR A 2 12.74 -54.12 10.43
CA THR A 2 12.95 -52.79 11.03
C THR A 2 11.61 -52.05 11.02
N PRO A 3 11.13 -51.53 12.17
CA PRO A 3 9.91 -50.74 12.18
C PRO A 3 10.08 -49.49 11.31
N PRO A 4 9.05 -49.06 10.56
CA PRO A 4 9.12 -47.82 9.80
C PRO A 4 9.33 -46.66 10.77
N MET A 5 10.41 -45.91 10.55
CA MET A 5 10.69 -44.65 11.25
C MET A 5 9.50 -43.72 11.02
N ALA A 6 8.71 -43.45 12.07
CA ALA A 6 7.59 -42.54 12.00
C ALA A 6 8.10 -41.14 11.61
N GLU A 7 7.74 -40.69 10.41
CA GLU A 7 8.11 -39.37 9.90
C GLU A 7 7.51 -38.30 10.82
N ARG A 8 8.38 -37.51 11.47
CA ARG A 8 7.94 -36.49 12.42
C ARG A 8 7.15 -35.43 11.65
N PRO A 9 5.91 -35.09 12.06
CA PRO A 9 5.10 -34.11 11.33
C PRO A 9 5.86 -32.79 11.17
N ALA A 10 5.86 -32.27 9.94
CA ALA A 10 6.54 -31.04 9.59
C ALA A 10 6.16 -29.92 10.57
N LYS A 11 7.16 -29.26 11.14
CA LYS A 11 6.97 -28.23 12.17
C LYS A 11 6.11 -27.10 11.60
N ILE A 12 4.94 -26.87 12.20
CA ILE A 12 4.10 -25.69 11.94
C ILE A 12 4.98 -24.45 12.06
N GLN A 13 5.15 -23.73 10.95
CA GLN A 13 5.90 -22.49 10.92
C GLN A 13 5.02 -21.39 11.53
N ARG A 14 5.61 -20.51 12.35
CA ARG A 14 4.91 -19.40 13.03
C ARG A 14 4.79 -18.16 12.14
N ASP A 15 4.87 -18.32 10.83
CA ASP A 15 4.89 -17.22 9.87
C ASP A 15 3.52 -16.54 9.72
N TRP A 16 2.43 -17.19 10.16
CA TRP A 16 1.08 -16.63 10.14
C TRP A 16 0.98 -15.30 10.90
N VAL A 17 1.57 -15.17 12.08
CA VAL A 17 1.56 -13.90 12.85
C VAL A 17 2.22 -12.78 12.06
N SER A 18 3.37 -13.07 11.42
CA SER A 18 4.07 -12.09 10.59
C SER A 18 3.23 -11.68 9.39
N LYS A 19 2.49 -12.59 8.76
CA LYS A 19 1.62 -12.28 7.62
C LYS A 19 0.42 -11.46 8.06
N THR A 20 -0.19 -11.77 9.20
CA THR A 20 -1.29 -11.00 9.76
C THR A 20 -0.83 -9.57 10.06
N ILE A 21 0.28 -9.38 10.78
CA ILE A 21 0.80 -8.05 11.11
C ILE A 21 1.13 -7.26 9.83
N ALA A 22 1.80 -7.90 8.86
CA ALA A 22 2.09 -7.26 7.57
C ALA A 22 0.80 -6.84 6.84
N GLY A 23 -0.18 -7.74 6.73
CA GLY A 23 -1.46 -7.49 6.08
C GLY A 23 -2.29 -6.41 6.81
N THR A 24 -2.27 -6.40 8.15
CA THR A 24 -2.95 -5.39 8.96
C THR A 24 -2.32 -4.02 8.75
N VAL A 25 -1.00 -3.88 8.94
CA VAL A 25 -0.30 -2.59 8.90
C VAL A 25 -0.17 -2.06 7.47
N LEU A 26 0.43 -2.84 6.57
CA LEU A 26 0.65 -2.41 5.18
C LEU A 26 -0.63 -2.43 4.36
N GLY A 27 -1.55 -3.38 4.64
CA GLY A 27 -2.85 -3.39 3.99
C GLY A 27 -3.71 -2.19 4.40
N LEU A 28 -3.65 -1.74 5.66
CA LEU A 28 -4.32 -0.49 6.07
C LEU A 28 -3.70 0.70 5.35
N ALA A 29 -2.36 0.80 5.31
CA ALA A 29 -1.67 1.88 4.61
C ALA A 29 -2.05 1.93 3.11
N LEU A 30 -2.15 0.77 2.46
CA LEU A 30 -2.57 0.66 1.05
C LEU A 30 -4.04 1.04 0.87
N ALA A 31 -4.93 0.63 1.79
CA ALA A 31 -6.34 0.99 1.75
C ALA A 31 -6.55 2.51 1.91
N LEU A 32 -5.79 3.16 2.79
CA LEU A 32 -5.81 4.62 2.93
C LEU A 32 -5.32 5.32 1.66
N ALA A 33 -4.28 4.80 1.00
CA ALA A 33 -3.83 5.32 -0.30
C ALA A 33 -4.92 5.19 -1.37
N ALA A 34 -5.70 4.10 -1.37
CA ALA A 34 -6.85 3.94 -2.25
C ALA A 34 -7.96 4.97 -1.98
N GLY A 35 -8.26 5.26 -0.71
CA GLY A 35 -9.18 6.34 -0.32
C GLY A 35 -8.71 7.72 -0.81
N GLY A 36 -7.42 8.02 -0.65
CA GLY A 36 -6.80 9.24 -1.16
C GLY A 36 -6.85 9.34 -2.70
N ALA A 37 -6.65 8.22 -3.39
CA ALA A 37 -6.79 8.16 -4.85
C ALA A 37 -8.23 8.44 -5.30
N VAL A 38 -9.24 7.94 -4.58
CA VAL A 38 -10.66 8.28 -4.84
C VAL A 38 -10.88 9.78 -4.71
N MET A 39 -10.36 10.41 -3.64
CA MET A 39 -10.49 11.87 -3.48
C MET A 39 -9.81 12.65 -4.59
N ARG A 40 -8.66 12.19 -5.09
CA ARG A 40 -7.89 12.89 -6.12
C ARG A 40 -8.46 12.72 -7.52
N LEU A 41 -9.02 11.55 -7.83
CA LEU A 41 -9.54 11.22 -9.15
C LEU A 41 -11.04 11.55 -9.30
N SER A 42 -11.75 11.77 -8.21
CA SER A 42 -13.18 12.09 -8.25
C SER A 42 -13.43 13.50 -8.76
N SER A 43 -14.32 13.63 -9.73
CA SER A 43 -14.91 14.91 -10.16
C SER A 43 -16.22 15.23 -9.43
N ALA A 44 -16.62 14.41 -8.44
CA ALA A 44 -17.86 14.61 -7.69
C ALA A 44 -17.72 15.74 -6.66
N ALA A 45 -18.86 16.17 -6.12
CA ALA A 45 -18.87 17.10 -5.00
C ALA A 45 -18.04 16.53 -3.82
N PRO A 46 -17.27 17.37 -3.09
CA PRO A 46 -16.34 16.90 -2.06
C PRO A 46 -16.96 15.96 -1.02
N MET A 47 -18.21 16.24 -0.62
CA MET A 47 -18.97 15.41 0.32
C MET A 47 -19.20 14.00 -0.21
N ILE A 48 -19.58 13.86 -1.49
CA ILE A 48 -19.84 12.56 -2.12
C ILE A 48 -18.52 11.80 -2.31
N ALA A 49 -17.47 12.48 -2.77
CA ALA A 49 -16.14 11.90 -2.92
C ALA A 49 -15.59 11.38 -1.58
N ALA A 50 -15.79 12.13 -0.49
CA ALA A 50 -15.38 11.71 0.86
C ALA A 50 -16.10 10.44 1.33
N GLN A 51 -17.39 10.29 1.02
CA GLN A 51 -18.12 9.05 1.33
C GLN A 51 -17.51 7.86 0.59
N PHE A 52 -17.29 7.96 -0.73
CA PHE A 52 -16.64 6.88 -1.48
C PHE A 52 -15.23 6.58 -0.97
N ALA A 53 -14.45 7.62 -0.66
CA ALA A 53 -13.11 7.48 -0.10
C ALA A 53 -13.11 6.76 1.25
N MET A 54 -14.13 6.97 2.10
CA MET A 54 -14.30 6.24 3.35
C MET A 54 -14.73 4.79 3.10
N TRP A 55 -15.73 4.57 2.24
CA TRP A 55 -16.33 3.25 2.04
C TRP A 55 -15.42 2.28 1.29
N ILE A 56 -14.46 2.76 0.51
CA ILE A 56 -13.51 1.88 -0.20
C ILE A 56 -12.42 1.30 0.73
N VAL A 57 -12.14 1.95 1.87
CA VAL A 57 -11.06 1.54 2.77
C VAL A 57 -11.30 0.15 3.38
N PRO A 58 -12.44 -0.16 4.04
CA PRO A 58 -12.65 -1.48 4.63
C PRO A 58 -12.62 -2.64 3.63
N PRO A 59 -13.28 -2.56 2.45
CA PRO A 59 -13.21 -3.62 1.44
C PRO A 59 -11.80 -3.86 0.92
N VAL A 60 -11.03 -2.81 0.63
CA VAL A 60 -9.65 -2.94 0.17
C VAL A 60 -8.78 -3.53 1.27
N TRP A 61 -8.94 -3.06 2.51
CA TRP A 61 -8.15 -3.57 3.64
C TRP A 61 -8.41 -5.07 3.88
N MET A 62 -9.67 -5.48 3.93
CA MET A 62 -10.04 -6.89 4.13
C MET A 62 -9.59 -7.76 2.96
N GLY A 63 -9.71 -7.26 1.72
CA GLY A 63 -9.19 -7.95 0.54
C GLY A 63 -7.69 -8.19 0.62
N VAL A 64 -6.91 -7.16 0.97
CA VAL A 64 -5.44 -7.28 1.13
C VAL A 64 -5.08 -8.21 2.29
N LEU A 65 -5.83 -8.15 3.39
CA LEU A 65 -5.61 -9.04 4.55
C LEU A 65 -5.90 -10.50 4.20
N SER A 66 -6.90 -10.80 3.35
CA SER A 66 -7.08 -12.14 2.81
C SER A 66 -5.95 -12.55 1.85
N LEU A 67 -5.50 -11.63 0.99
CA LEU A 67 -4.43 -11.88 0.02
C LEU A 67 -3.07 -12.17 0.69
N CYS A 68 -2.84 -11.67 1.90
CA CYS A 68 -1.57 -11.88 2.60
C CYS A 68 -1.29 -13.36 2.91
N TYR A 69 -2.33 -14.20 2.99
CA TYR A 69 -2.23 -15.64 3.24
C TYR A 69 -1.97 -16.47 1.99
N LEU A 70 -2.11 -15.92 0.77
CA LEU A 70 -1.69 -16.59 -0.47
C LEU A 70 -0.16 -16.72 -0.53
N PHE A 71 0.57 -15.86 0.17
CA PHE A 71 2.04 -15.92 0.22
C PHE A 71 2.52 -17.06 1.11
N ARG A 72 3.48 -17.83 0.59
CA ARG A 72 4.08 -18.99 1.27
C ARG A 72 4.89 -18.61 2.52
N ASN A 73 5.42 -17.38 2.59
CA ASN A 73 6.37 -16.93 3.61
C ASN A 73 6.16 -15.46 4.00
N GLY A 74 6.28 -15.14 5.29
CA GLY A 74 6.05 -13.78 5.82
C GLY A 74 6.96 -12.72 5.21
N LEU A 75 8.22 -13.04 4.89
CA LEU A 75 9.15 -12.08 4.27
C LEU A 75 8.69 -11.63 2.87
N ARG A 76 8.15 -12.54 2.05
CA ARG A 76 7.59 -12.14 0.74
C ARG A 76 6.35 -11.29 0.92
N THR A 77 5.51 -11.58 1.92
CA THR A 77 4.35 -10.74 2.24
C THR A 77 4.78 -9.31 2.54
N TRP A 78 5.80 -9.13 3.39
CA TRP A 78 6.38 -7.82 3.68
C TRP A 78 6.96 -7.13 2.45
N LEU A 79 7.75 -7.83 1.64
CA LEU A 79 8.35 -7.24 0.43
C LEU A 79 7.29 -6.84 -0.60
N TRP A 80 6.31 -7.69 -0.87
CA TRP A 80 5.25 -7.41 -1.83
C TRP A 80 4.30 -6.32 -1.36
N LEU A 81 3.81 -6.40 -0.12
CA LEU A 81 2.94 -5.36 0.42
C LEU A 81 3.70 -4.05 0.59
N GLY A 82 4.95 -4.08 1.04
CA GLY A 82 5.77 -2.89 1.20
C GLY A 82 6.04 -2.20 -0.14
N ALA A 83 6.40 -2.97 -1.17
CA ALA A 83 6.57 -2.45 -2.53
C ALA A 83 5.26 -1.88 -3.09
N ALA A 84 4.13 -2.57 -2.90
CA ALA A 84 2.82 -2.10 -3.33
C ALA A 84 2.40 -0.80 -2.63
N THR A 85 2.61 -0.71 -1.31
CA THR A 85 2.36 0.52 -0.53
C THR A 85 3.24 1.67 -1.02
N LEU A 86 4.55 1.45 -1.17
CA LEU A 86 5.47 2.47 -1.67
C LEU A 86 5.08 2.95 -3.06
N LEU A 87 4.73 2.04 -3.97
CA LEU A 87 4.29 2.38 -5.33
C LEU A 87 2.98 3.17 -5.32
N ALA A 88 2.00 2.80 -4.48
CA ALA A 88 0.74 3.51 -4.36
C ALA A 88 0.93 4.96 -3.87
N TYR A 89 1.74 5.15 -2.82
CA TYR A 89 2.07 6.49 -2.33
C TYR A 89 2.90 7.29 -3.34
N ALA A 90 3.89 6.66 -3.99
CA ALA A 90 4.67 7.32 -5.04
C ALA A 90 3.75 7.81 -6.18
N LEU A 91 2.81 6.98 -6.64
CA LEU A 91 1.88 7.36 -7.70
C LEU A 91 0.92 8.48 -7.27
N LEU A 92 0.51 8.48 -5.99
CA LEU A 92 -0.39 9.48 -5.44
C LEU A 92 0.28 10.86 -5.32
N TYR A 93 1.52 10.92 -4.84
CA TYR A 93 2.21 12.18 -4.49
C TYR A 93 3.25 12.66 -5.53
N ALA A 94 3.77 11.79 -6.39
CA ALA A 94 4.74 12.19 -7.40
C ALA A 94 4.26 13.34 -8.30
N PRO A 95 2.99 13.38 -8.77
CA PRO A 95 2.52 14.50 -9.60
C PRO A 95 2.54 15.84 -8.85
N ASP A 96 2.24 15.85 -7.56
CA ASP A 96 2.24 17.06 -6.73
C ASP A 96 3.67 17.55 -6.50
N VAL A 97 4.60 16.63 -6.22
CA VAL A 97 6.02 16.95 -6.08
C VAL A 97 6.58 17.55 -7.38
N VAL A 98 6.30 16.93 -8.53
CA VAL A 98 6.74 17.44 -9.84
C VAL A 98 6.17 18.83 -10.12
N ARG A 99 4.89 19.06 -9.83
CA ARG A 99 4.24 20.37 -10.01
C ARG A 99 4.87 21.42 -9.10
N HIS A 100 5.14 21.08 -7.84
CA HIS A 100 5.73 21.99 -6.87
C HIS A 100 7.16 22.38 -7.26
N VAL A 101 7.98 21.42 -7.69
CA VAL A 101 9.35 21.68 -8.17
C VAL A 101 9.33 22.54 -9.44
N THR A 102 8.41 22.28 -10.35
CA THR A 102 8.26 23.08 -11.58
C THR A 102 7.81 24.51 -11.27
N CYS A 103 6.87 24.68 -10.33
CA CYS A 103 6.40 25.99 -9.89
C CYS A 103 7.54 26.84 -9.31
N VAL A 104 8.36 26.25 -8.43
CA VAL A 104 9.53 26.93 -7.83
C VAL A 104 10.52 27.36 -8.92
N ARG A 105 10.83 26.47 -9.87
CA ARG A 105 11.70 26.82 -11.01
C ARG A 105 11.15 27.96 -11.87
N CYS A 106 9.84 27.99 -12.11
CA CYS A 106 9.20 29.09 -12.85
C CYS A 106 9.26 30.41 -12.05
N LEU A 107 9.11 30.35 -10.72
CA LEU A 107 9.22 31.52 -9.86
C LEU A 107 10.65 32.08 -9.86
N ASP A 108 11.66 31.21 -9.79
CA ASP A 108 13.07 31.61 -9.90
C ASP A 108 13.36 32.25 -11.26
N ALA A 109 12.79 31.71 -12.34
CA ALA A 109 12.92 32.27 -13.69
C ALA A 109 12.22 33.64 -13.85
N LEU A 110 11.12 33.90 -13.12
CA LEU A 110 10.43 35.19 -13.14
C LEU A 110 11.10 36.25 -12.28
N THR A 111 11.77 35.82 -11.20
CA THR A 111 12.38 36.73 -10.21
C THR A 111 13.84 37.07 -10.51
N TRP A 112 14.49 36.37 -11.45
CA TRP A 112 15.85 36.73 -11.90
C TRP A 112 15.81 37.80 -13.00
N PRO A 113 16.21 39.06 -12.73
CA PRO A 113 16.48 40.01 -13.80
C PRO A 113 17.68 39.49 -14.59
N ALA A 114 17.53 39.38 -15.91
CA ALA A 114 18.64 39.21 -16.83
C ALA A 114 19.66 40.32 -16.52
N THR A 115 20.76 39.94 -15.88
CA THR A 115 21.95 40.77 -15.68
C THR A 115 22.95 40.43 -16.77
#